data_AF-A0A953UVE8-F1
#
_entry.id   AF-A0A953UVE8-F1
#
_cell.length_a   1.000
_cell.length_b   1.000
_cell.length_c   1.000
_cell.angle_alpha   90.00
_cell.angle_beta   90.00
_cell.angle_gamma   90.00
#
_symmetry.space_group_name_H-M   'P 1'
#
loop_
_entity.id
_entity.type
_entity.pdbx_description
1 polymer ?
#
loop_
_entity_poly.entity_id
_entity_poly.type
_entity_poly.pdbx_seq_one_letter_code
_entity_poly.pdbx_strand_id
1 'polypeptide(L)' 'MSYDCVFVEQLKNFAKPQDLVMALSDSGTSPNVVRAIEYANSVRCRTIALSGRDGGHIGPLAQLNIYVPETTWDASKTPI' A
#
# COMPACT_ATOMS: atom_id res chain seq x y z
N MET A 1 15.71 13.79 -5.42
CA MET A 1 14.75 12.66 -5.34
C MET A 1 13.37 13.24 -5.11
N SER A 2 12.36 12.79 -5.84
CA SER A 2 10.98 13.25 -5.65
C SER A 2 10.31 12.41 -4.56
N TYR A 3 9.55 13.04 -3.66
CA TYR A 3 8.92 12.39 -2.49
C TYR A 3 8.02 11.21 -2.89
N ASP A 4 7.37 11.36 -4.04
CA ASP A 4 6.45 10.40 -4.62
C ASP A 4 7.12 9.15 -5.22
N CYS A 5 8.46 9.11 -5.31
CA CYS A 5 9.21 7.93 -5.75
C CYS A 5 10.02 7.27 -4.63
N VAL A 6 9.93 7.75 -3.39
CA VAL A 6 10.80 7.31 -2.28
C VAL A 6 10.81 5.79 -2.07
N PHE A 7 9.65 5.14 -2.18
CA PHE A 7 9.55 3.68 -2.04
C PHE A 7 9.91 2.92 -3.32
N VAL A 8 9.64 3.51 -4.48
CA VAL A 8 9.96 2.89 -5.77
C VAL A 8 11.48 2.71 -5.92
N GLU A 9 12.28 3.68 -5.50
CA GLU A 9 13.74 3.58 -5.59
C GLU A 9 14.29 2.44 -4.71
N GLN A 10 13.67 2.15 -3.57
CA GLN A 10 14.03 0.98 -2.76
C GLN A 10 13.65 -0.32 -3.49
N LEU A 11 12.45 -0.39 -4.03
CA LEU A 11 11.99 -1.57 -4.77
C LEU A 11 12.85 -1.84 -6.01
N LYS A 12 13.27 -0.81 -6.76
CA LYS A 12 14.17 -0.96 -7.91
C LYS A 12 15.50 -1.63 -7.56
N ASN A 13 16.00 -1.40 -6.35
CA ASN A 13 17.30 -1.93 -5.92
C ASN A 13 17.20 -3.34 -5.33
N PHE A 14 16.06 -3.70 -4.73
CA PHE A 14 15.96 -4.91 -3.92
C PHE A 14 14.90 -5.92 -4.36
N ALA A 15 13.81 -5.45 -4.97
CA ALA A 15 12.68 -6.31 -5.30
C ALA A 15 13.00 -7.24 -6.48
N LYS A 16 12.62 -8.51 -6.32
CA LYS A 16 12.70 -9.54 -7.35
C LYS A 16 11.30 -10.05 -7.70
N PRO A 17 11.13 -10.63 -8.90
CA PRO A 17 9.90 -11.32 -9.23
C PRO A 17 9.52 -12.32 -8.13
N GLN A 18 8.23 -12.38 -7.80
CA GLN A 18 7.64 -13.21 -6.74
C GLN A 18 7.88 -12.76 -5.29
N ASP A 19 8.69 -11.73 -5.04
CA ASP A 19 8.75 -11.11 -3.71
C ASP A 19 7.39 -10.54 -3.31
N LEU A 20 7.13 -10.47 -2.00
CA LEU A 20 5.91 -9.88 -1.45
C LEU A 20 6.13 -8.42 -1.07
N VAL A 21 5.34 -7.52 -1.64
CA VAL A 21 5.30 -6.10 -1.28
C VAL A 21 3.97 -5.79 -0.60
N MET A 22 4.05 -5.21 0.60
CA MET A 22 2.90 -4.82 1.39
C MET A 22 2.82 -3.30 1.51
N ALA A 23 1.71 -2.71 1.07
CA ALA A 23 1.40 -1.30 1.25
C ALA A 23 0.48 -1.08 2.45
N LEU A 24 0.80 -0.07 3.26
CA LEU A 24 0.01 0.36 4.40
C LEU A 24 -0.42 1.80 4.16
N SER A 25 -1.73 2.06 4.04
CA SER A 25 -2.24 3.43 3.90
C SER A 25 -3.69 3.54 4.32
N ASP A 26 -3.97 4.39 5.32
CA ASP A 26 -5.33 4.63 5.82
C ASP A 26 -6.28 5.14 4.71
N SER A 27 -5.92 6.22 4.00
CA SER A 27 -6.74 6.72 2.88
C SER A 27 -6.50 5.99 1.57
N GLY A 28 -5.41 5.23 1.44
CA GLY A 28 -5.04 4.55 0.20
C GLY A 28 -4.70 5.46 -0.98
N THR A 29 -4.54 6.77 -0.79
CA THR A 29 -4.34 7.76 -1.87
C THR A 29 -2.92 8.33 -1.97
N SER A 30 -2.02 7.97 -1.05
CA SER A 30 -0.68 8.56 -1.00
C SER A 30 0.14 8.23 -2.27
N PRO A 31 0.58 9.23 -3.05
CA PRO A 31 1.21 8.99 -4.36
C PRO A 31 2.45 8.11 -4.33
N ASN A 32 3.24 8.17 -3.25
CA ASN A 32 4.41 7.32 -3.07
C ASN A 32 4.05 5.83 -2.86
N VAL A 33 2.98 5.54 -2.13
CA VAL A 33 2.51 4.16 -1.88
C VAL A 33 1.84 3.59 -3.12
N VAL A 34 1.02 4.41 -3.81
CA VAL A 34 0.40 4.03 -5.09
C VAL A 34 1.46 3.62 -6.10
N ARG A 35 2.47 4.47 -6.33
CA ARG A 35 3.57 4.16 -7.25
C ARG A 35 4.39 2.94 -6.84
N ALA A 36 4.54 2.69 -5.54
CA ALA A 36 5.22 1.50 -5.05
C ALA A 36 4.49 0.21 -5.45
N ILE A 37 3.16 0.16 -5.30
CA ILE A 37 2.35 -0.99 -5.69
C ILE A 37 2.32 -1.16 -7.22
N GLU A 38 2.19 -0.07 -7.97
CA GLU A 38 2.29 -0.10 -9.45
C GLU A 38 3.63 -0.69 -9.90
N TYR A 39 4.73 -0.20 -9.32
CA TYR A 39 6.06 -0.70 -9.63
C TYR A 39 6.21 -2.17 -9.26
N ALA A 40 5.82 -2.57 -8.05
CA ALA A 40 5.88 -3.96 -7.57
C ALA A 40 5.11 -4.90 -8.51
N ASN A 41 3.90 -4.52 -8.93
CA ASN A 41 3.14 -5.28 -9.93
C ASN A 41 3.89 -5.38 -11.27
N SER A 42 4.48 -4.27 -11.75
CA SER A 42 5.22 -4.24 -13.03
C SER A 42 6.43 -5.20 -13.06
N VAL A 43 7.06 -5.43 -11.91
CA VAL A 43 8.20 -6.36 -11.77
C VAL A 43 7.79 -7.75 -11.29
N ARG A 44 6.49 -8.06 -11.32
CA ARG A 44 5.89 -9.37 -10.98
C ARG A 44 6.07 -9.76 -9.52
N CYS A 45 6.14 -8.79 -8.61
CA CYS A 45 5.97 -9.07 -7.18
C CYS A 45 4.52 -9.47 -6.89
N ARG A 46 4.31 -10.14 -5.76
CA ARG A 46 3.00 -10.28 -5.13
C ARG A 46 2.72 -9.01 -4.33
N THR A 47 1.50 -8.51 -4.38
CA THR A 47 1.14 -7.26 -3.70
C THR A 47 -0.02 -7.44 -2.75
N ILE A 48 0.14 -6.90 -1.54
CA ILE A 48 -0.92 -6.78 -0.54
C ILE A 48 -1.11 -5.29 -0.20
N ALA A 49 -2.35 -4.83 -0.13
CA ALA A 49 -2.70 -3.55 0.48
C ALA A 49 -3.37 -3.78 1.83
N LEU A 50 -3.04 -2.95 2.80
CA LEU A 50 -3.82 -2.73 4.01
C LEU A 50 -4.37 -1.32 3.91
N SER A 51 -5.68 -1.23 3.69
CA SER A 51 -6.35 0.04 3.41
C SER A 51 -7.50 0.30 4.38
N GLY A 52 -7.67 1.56 4.75
CA GLY A 52 -8.80 2.05 5.54
C GLY A 52 -9.85 2.73 4.66
N ARG A 53 -10.82 3.39 5.31
CA ARG A 53 -11.82 4.27 4.69
C ARG A 53 -12.61 3.62 3.57
N ASP A 54 -12.30 3.90 2.31
CA ASP A 54 -12.92 3.39 1.09
C ASP A 54 -11.96 2.53 0.25
N GLY A 55 -10.77 2.23 0.77
CA GLY A 55 -9.71 1.47 0.12
C GLY A 55 -8.76 2.31 -0.74
N GLY A 56 -9.13 3.55 -1.06
CA GLY A 56 -8.36 4.45 -1.92
C GLY A 56 -7.91 3.82 -3.25
N HIS A 57 -6.77 4.28 -3.76
CA HIS A 57 -6.20 3.78 -5.02
C HIS A 57 -5.45 2.46 -4.83
N ILE A 58 -4.83 2.22 -3.67
CA ILE A 58 -4.04 1.00 -3.46
C ILE A 58 -4.90 -0.26 -3.35
N GLY A 59 -6.16 -0.12 -2.91
CA GLY A 59 -7.09 -1.24 -2.75
C GLY A 59 -7.30 -2.03 -4.05
N PRO A 60 -7.74 -1.40 -5.15
CA PRO A 60 -7.89 -2.08 -6.44
C PRO A 60 -6.57 -2.39 -7.15
N LEU A 61 -5.47 -1.70 -6.81
CA LEU A 61 -4.16 -1.95 -7.42
C LEU A 61 -3.44 -3.18 -6.85
N ALA A 62 -3.66 -3.51 -5.59
CA ALA A 62 -3.05 -4.69 -4.96
C ALA A 62 -3.76 -5.98 -5.37
N GLN A 63 -2.99 -7.08 -5.49
CA GLN A 63 -3.55 -8.40 -5.79
C GLN A 63 -4.44 -8.94 -4.66
N LEU A 64 -4.15 -8.55 -3.42
CA LEU A 64 -4.98 -8.78 -2.25
C LEU A 64 -5.10 -7.49 -1.45
N ASN A 65 -6.32 -7.10 -1.10
CA ASN A 65 -6.57 -5.98 -0.22
C ASN A 65 -7.18 -6.46 1.09
N ILE A 66 -6.50 -6.18 2.19
CA ILE A 66 -7.02 -6.29 3.55
C ILE A 66 -7.64 -4.93 3.88
N TYR A 67 -8.93 -4.83 3.62
CA TYR A 67 -9.69 -3.59 3.76
C TYR A 67 -10.39 -3.53 5.11
N VAL A 68 -10.18 -2.42 5.83
CA VAL A 68 -10.86 -2.10 7.08
C VAL A 68 -11.78 -0.90 6.85
N PRO A 69 -13.11 -1.09 6.85
CA PRO A 69 -14.08 -0.03 6.57
C PRO A 69 -14.30 0.90 7.77
N GLU A 70 -13.23 1.39 8.39
CA GLU A 70 -13.29 2.33 9.50
C GLU A 70 -12.92 3.74 9.00
N THR A 71 -13.74 4.72 9.32
CA THR A 71 -13.58 6.12 8.88
C THR A 71 -13.12 7.06 9.99
N THR A 72 -13.09 6.59 11.24
CA THR A 72 -12.74 7.41 12.40
C THR A 72 -11.91 6.60 13.40
N TRP A 73 -10.80 7.18 13.85
CA TRP A 73 -10.12 6.68 15.04
C TRP A 73 -11.02 6.89 16.26
N ASP A 74 -11.60 5.81 16.77
CA ASP A 74 -12.41 5.81 17.98
C ASP A 74 -11.57 5.31 19.16
N ALA A 75 -11.09 6.26 19.97
CA ALA A 75 -10.32 5.95 21.17
C ALA A 75 -11.09 5.06 22.17
N SER A 76 -12.43 5.05 22.12
CA SER A 76 -13.25 4.22 23.01
C SER A 76 -13.21 2.72 22.66
N LYS A 77 -12.74 2.36 21.45
CA LYS A 77 -12.62 0.97 20.99
C LYS A 77 -11.27 0.31 21.32
N THR A 78 -10.35 1.01 22.00
CA THR A 78 -9.04 0.44 22.36
C THR A 78 -9.10 -0.08 23.81
N PRO A 79 -9.22 -1.40 24.04
CA PRO A 79 -9.11 -1.92 25.39
C PRO A 79 -7.64 -1.86 25.79
N ILE A 80 -7.30 -0.98 26.73
CA ILE A 80 -6.02 -1.00 27.44
C ILE A 80 -6.13 -1.97 28.60
#